data_AF-A0A2T3ADQ0-F1
#
_entry.id   AF-A0A2T3ADQ0-F1
#
_cell.length_a   1.000
_cell.length_b   1.000
_cell.length_c   1.000
_cell.angle_alpha   90.00
_cell.angle_beta   90.00
_cell.angle_gamma   90.00
#
_symmetry.space_group_name_H-M   'P 1'
#
loop_
_entity.id
_entity.type
_entity.pdbx_description
1 polymer ?
#
loop_
_entity_poly.entity_id
_entity_poly.type
_entity_poly.pdbx_seq_one_letter_code
_entity_poly.pdbx_strand_id
1 'polypeptide(L)' 'MSPPNAPSTRPIQKFATAASKCTAEAAVYGKCIVADYNNMHKDKCAVEFTKLKNCYLKAFKAR' A
#
# COMPACT_ATOMS: atom_id res chain seq x y z
N MET A 1 1.53 22.10 -5.36
CA MET A 1 0.79 23.03 -4.48
C MET A 1 0.04 22.24 -3.41
N SER A 2 0.26 22.51 -2.13
CA SER A 2 -0.68 22.17 -1.04
C SER A 2 -0.63 23.32 -0.01
N PRO A 3 -1.79 23.86 0.42
CA PRO A 3 -1.86 25.11 1.19
C PRO A 3 -1.47 24.95 2.67
N PRO A 4 -1.03 26.04 3.32
CA PRO A 4 -0.51 26.05 4.70
C PRO A 4 -1.63 26.15 5.75
N ASN A 5 -2.57 25.19 5.77
CA ASN A 5 -3.43 24.95 6.95
C ASN A 5 -4.14 23.59 6.79
N ALA A 6 -3.58 22.51 7.36
CA ALA A 6 -4.16 21.17 7.26
C ALA A 6 -4.45 20.59 8.65
N PRO A 7 -5.74 20.51 9.07
CA PRO A 7 -6.14 19.84 10.30
C PRO A 7 -5.92 18.31 10.18
N SER A 8 -5.16 17.72 11.10
CA SER A 8 -5.01 16.28 11.36
C SER A 8 -4.96 15.32 10.14
N THR A 9 -4.38 15.73 9.00
CA THR A 9 -4.09 14.85 7.84
C THR A 9 -2.90 13.91 8.08
N ARG A 10 -2.30 14.00 9.28
CA ARG A 10 -1.18 13.17 9.75
C ARG A 10 -1.37 11.67 9.45
N PRO A 11 -2.53 11.02 9.68
CA PRO A 11 -2.70 9.58 9.44
C PRO A 11 -2.62 9.22 7.96
N ILE A 12 -3.28 10.00 7.09
CA ILE A 12 -3.26 9.80 5.63
C ILE A 12 -1.87 10.05 5.07
N GLN A 13 -1.19 11.12 5.51
CA GLN A 13 0.19 11.37 5.12
C GLN A 13 1.13 10.25 5.59
N LYS A 14 0.95 9.73 6.81
CA LYS A 14 1.71 8.59 7.32
C LYS A 14 1.50 7.35 6.45
N PHE A 15 0.24 7.05 6.11
CA PHE A 15 -0.09 5.95 5.21
C PHE A 15 0.58 6.13 3.85
N ALA A 16 0.42 7.29 3.21
CA ALA A 16 0.99 7.59 1.91
C ALA A 16 2.52 7.48 1.90
N THR A 17 3.17 7.93 2.97
CA THR A 17 4.64 7.85 3.15
C THR A 17 5.11 6.41 3.34
N ALA A 18 4.36 5.58 4.07
CA ALA A 18 4.71 4.16 4.24
C ALA A 18 4.45 3.37 2.95
N ALA A 19 3.34 3.64 2.27
CA ALA A 19 2.98 3.00 1.00
C ALA A 19 3.96 3.34 -0.13
N SER A 20 4.45 4.58 -0.20
CA SER A 20 5.41 4.99 -1.23
C SER A 20 6.76 4.26 -1.14
N LYS A 21 7.14 3.76 0.06
CA LYS A 21 8.34 2.93 0.26
C LYS A 21 8.17 1.48 -0.21
N CYS A 22 6.95 1.04 -0.51
CA CYS A 22 6.62 -0.34 -0.87
C CYS A 22 6.08 -0.46 -2.29
N THR A 23 6.47 0.47 -3.18
CA THR A 23 5.98 0.57 -4.55
C THR A 23 6.31 -0.67 -5.40
N ALA A 24 7.42 -1.35 -5.14
CA ALA A 24 7.79 -2.59 -5.83
C ALA A 24 6.79 -3.72 -5.51
N GLU A 25 6.54 -3.98 -4.22
CA GLU A 25 5.56 -4.97 -3.78
C GLU A 25 4.13 -4.60 -4.21
N ALA A 26 3.80 -3.30 -4.21
CA ALA A 26 2.50 -2.81 -4.66
C ALA A 26 2.30 -3.08 -6.17
N ALA A 27 3.33 -2.90 -6.99
CA ALA A 27 3.27 -3.20 -8.42
C ALA A 27 3.08 -4.71 -8.67
N VAL A 28 3.75 -5.57 -7.92
CA VAL A 28 3.58 -7.03 -8.03
C VAL A 28 2.18 -7.45 -7.62
N TYR A 29 1.65 -6.92 -6.51
CA TYR A 29 0.27 -7.15 -6.09
C TYR A 29 -0.74 -6.66 -7.13
N GLY A 30 -0.55 -5.47 -7.67
CA GLY A 30 -1.38 -4.91 -8.74
C GLY A 30 -1.40 -5.77 -10.00
N LYS A 31 -0.26 -6.33 -10.40
CA LYS A 31 -0.18 -7.26 -11.54
C LYS A 31 -1.03 -8.52 -11.32
N CYS A 32 -1.01 -9.10 -10.12
CA CYS A 32 -1.85 -10.25 -9.79
C CYS A 32 -3.34 -9.90 -9.86
N ILE A 33 -3.73 -8.72 -9.37
CA ILE A 33 -5.12 -8.26 -9.46
C ILE A 33 -5.56 -8.10 -10.91
N VAL A 34 -4.76 -7.42 -11.72
CA VAL A 34 -5.11 -7.11 -13.12
C VAL A 34 -5.13 -8.37 -13.99
N ALA A 35 -4.27 -9.35 -13.71
CA ALA A 35 -4.20 -10.60 -14.46
C ALA A 35 -5.55 -11.35 -14.48
N ASP A 36 -6.34 -11.22 -13.42
CA ASP A 36 -7.62 -11.91 -13.33
C ASP A 36 -8.62 -11.10 -12.48
N TYR A 37 -8.84 -9.86 -12.95
CA TYR A 37 -9.65 -8.83 -12.29
C TYR A 37 -11.11 -9.25 -12.09
N ASN A 38 -11.67 -10.02 -13.03
CA ASN A 38 -13.08 -10.42 -13.01
C ASN A 38 -13.38 -11.55 -12.03
N ASN A 39 -12.42 -12.41 -11.72
CA ASN A 39 -12.60 -13.52 -10.77
C ASN A 39 -11.88 -13.25 -9.44
N MET A 40 -11.72 -11.99 -9.06
CA MET A 40 -11.03 -11.60 -7.82
C MET A 40 -11.83 -12.01 -6.59
N HIS A 41 -11.20 -12.78 -5.72
CA HIS A 41 -11.76 -13.20 -4.44
C HIS A 41 -10.67 -13.16 -3.37
N LYS A 42 -11.09 -13.30 -2.12
CA LYS A 42 -10.18 -13.36 -0.97
C LYS A 42 -9.10 -14.42 -1.21
N ASP A 43 -7.87 -14.10 -0.84
CA ASP A 43 -6.69 -14.97 -0.93
C ASP A 43 -6.08 -15.23 -2.34
N LYS A 44 -6.73 -14.79 -3.43
CA LYS A 44 -6.22 -15.00 -4.79
C LYS A 44 -4.81 -14.43 -5.04
N CYS A 45 -4.53 -13.27 -4.45
CA CYS A 45 -3.22 -12.60 -4.47
C CYS A 45 -2.60 -12.51 -3.07
N ALA A 46 -2.85 -13.52 -2.21
CA ALA A 46 -2.45 -13.51 -0.80
C ALA A 46 -0.93 -13.36 -0.62
N VAL A 47 -0.15 -13.98 -1.50
CA VAL A 47 1.32 -13.99 -1.39
C VAL A 47 1.88 -12.59 -1.63
N GLU A 48 1.42 -11.93 -2.68
CA GLU A 48 1.80 -10.58 -3.06
C GLU A 48 1.29 -9.56 -2.03
N PHE A 49 0.04 -9.73 -1.60
CA PHE A 49 -0.55 -8.92 -0.54
C PHE A 49 0.24 -9.02 0.77
N THR A 50 0.68 -10.23 1.14
CA THR A 50 1.46 -10.45 2.36
C THR A 50 2.82 -9.73 2.29
N LYS A 51 3.49 -9.77 1.13
CA LYS A 51 4.74 -9.02 0.91
C LYS A 51 4.52 -7.51 1.06
N LEU A 52 3.50 -6.97 0.38
CA LEU A 52 3.12 -5.55 0.48
C LEU A 52 2.79 -5.15 1.92
N LYS A 53 1.95 -5.92 2.61
CA LYS A 53 1.57 -5.71 4.01
C LYS A 53 2.80 -5.70 4.92
N ASN A 54 3.72 -6.65 4.75
CA ASN A 54 4.92 -6.74 5.56
C ASN A 54 5.83 -5.54 5.36
N CYS A 55 6.02 -5.09 4.12
CA CYS A 55 6.75 -3.86 3.84
C CYS A 55 6.07 -2.64 4.47
N TYR A 56 4.76 -2.50 4.27
CA TYR A 56 3.99 -1.39 4.83
C TYR A 56 4.11 -1.34 6.35
N LEU A 57 3.93 -2.46 7.05
CA LEU A 57 4.03 -2.53 8.51
C LEU A 57 5.44 -2.18 9.01
N LYS A 58 6.50 -2.59 8.30
CA LYS A 58 7.87 -2.18 8.61
C LYS A 58 8.05 -0.68 8.41
N ALA A 59 7.61 -0.14 7.26
CA ALA A 59 7.71 1.28 6.94
C ALA A 59 6.89 2.18 7.88
N PHE A 60 5.76 1.68 8.37
CA PHE A 60 4.90 2.38 9.33
C PHE A 60 5.46 2.36 10.76
N LYS A 61 6.15 1.28 11.16
CA LYS A 61 6.80 1.14 12.48
C LYS A 61 8.18 1.79 12.57
N ALA A 62 8.91 1.96 11.48
CA ALA A 62 10.29 2.49 11.47
C ALA A 62 10.39 4.02 11.70
N ARG A 63 9.45 4.61 12.44
CA ARG A 63 9.38 6.05 12.74
C ARG A 63 9.07 6.29 14.20
#